data_AF-A0A368BPR5-F1
#
_entry.id   AF-A0A368BPR5-F1
#
_cell.length_a   1.000
_cell.length_b   1.000
_cell.length_c   1.000
_cell.angle_alpha   90.00
_cell.angle_beta   90.00
_cell.angle_gamma   90.00
#
_symmetry.space_group_name_H-M   'P 1'
#
loop_
_entity.id
_entity.type
_entity.pdbx_description
1 polymer ?
#
loop_
_entity_poly.entity_id
_entity_poly.type
_entity_poly.pdbx_seq_one_letter_code
_entity_poly.pdbx_strand_id
1 'polypeptide(L)' 'MLFDIHHLKKTNITYFSHGIRVIKISVVLIALGIIGIIHGLFPFVFIDNVSNGIKKVADEIAHF' A
#
# COMPACT_ATOMS: atom_id res chain seq x y z
N MET A 1 -15.95 8.53 -5.71
CA MET A 1 -17.32 8.08 -5.35
C MET A 1 -17.16 7.03 -4.25
N LEU A 2 -18.03 7.02 -3.23
CA LEU A 2 -17.90 6.07 -2.11
C LEU A 2 -18.12 4.61 -2.53
N PHE A 3 -18.93 4.38 -3.57
CA PHE A 3 -19.18 3.05 -4.15
C PHE A 3 -19.31 3.16 -5.66
N ASP A 4 -18.58 2.36 -6.44
CA ASP A 4 -18.78 2.21 -7.89
C ASP A 4 -18.77 0.72 -8.25
N ILE A 5 -19.96 0.15 -8.42
CA ILE A 5 -20.15 -1.26 -8.76
C ILE A 5 -19.59 -1.62 -10.15
N HIS A 6 -19.36 -0.64 -11.02
CA HIS A 6 -18.78 -0.85 -12.35
C HIS A 6 -17.28 -0.56 -12.40
N HIS A 7 -16.65 -0.23 -11.26
CA HIS A 7 -15.23 0.14 -11.17
C HIS A 7 -14.32 -0.86 -11.88
N LEU A 8 -14.49 -2.15 -11.60
CA LEU A 8 -13.68 -3.23 -12.17
C LEU A 8 -13.90 -3.43 -13.67
N LYS A 9 -15.13 -3.18 -14.15
CA LYS A 9 -15.45 -3.26 -15.58
C LYS A 9 -14.84 -2.09 -16.35
N LYS A 10 -14.77 -0.90 -15.74
CA LYS A 10 -14.14 0.29 -16.34
C LYS A 10 -12.62 0.18 -16.44
N THR A 11 -12.00 -0.53 -15.49
CA THR A 11 -10.54 -0.72 -15.44
C THR A 11 -10.06 -2.00 -16.12
N ASN A 12 -10.98 -2.87 -16.58
CA ASN A 12 -10.67 -4.16 -17.22
C ASN A 12 -9.82 -5.08 -16.33
N ILE A 13 -10.11 -5.09 -15.01
CA ILE A 13 -9.40 -5.89 -14.01
C ILE A 13 -10.38 -6.84 -13.34
N THR A 14 -9.94 -8.07 -13.06
CA THR A 14 -10.78 -9.07 -12.38
C THR A 14 -10.90 -8.76 -10.89
N TYR A 15 -12.07 -9.06 -10.30
CA TYR A 15 -12.34 -8.84 -8.87
C TYR A 15 -11.27 -9.44 -7.96
N PHE A 16 -10.82 -10.66 -8.27
CA PHE A 16 -9.87 -11.38 -7.45
C PHE A 16 -8.45 -10.81 -7.53
N SER A 17 -7.99 -10.45 -8.73
CA SER A 17 -6.66 -9.83 -8.90
C SER A 17 -6.58 -8.45 -8.24
N HIS A 18 -7.63 -7.65 -8.39
CA HIS A 18 -7.75 -6.36 -7.71
C HIS A 18 -7.76 -6.52 -6.19
N GLY A 19 -8.63 -7.40 -5.67
CA GLY A 19 -8.75 -7.65 -4.23
C GLY A 19 -7.45 -8.11 -3.59
N ILE A 20 -6.77 -9.11 -4.17
CA ILE A 20 -5.48 -9.59 -3.65
C ILE A 20 -4.44 -8.47 -3.60
N ARG A 21 -4.34 -7.66 -4.67
CA ARG A 21 -3.35 -6.59 -4.76
C ARG A 21 -3.61 -5.51 -3.72
N VAL A 22 -4.86 -5.07 -3.56
CA VAL A 22 -5.24 -4.06 -2.55
C VAL A 22 -5.02 -4.59 -1.13
N ILE A 23 -5.32 -5.86 -0.86
CA ILE A 23 -5.04 -6.48 0.45
C ILE A 23 -3.53 -6.50 0.74
N LYS A 24 -2.69 -6.88 -0.24
CA LYS A 24 -1.23 -6.87 -0.09
C LYS A 24 -0.70 -5.47 0.24
N ILE A 25 -1.13 -4.47 -0.53
CA ILE A 25 -0.74 -3.06 -0.29
C ILE A 25 -1.20 -2.62 1.12
N SER A 26 -2.41 -2.99 1.53
CA SER A 26 -2.95 -2.63 2.86
C SER A 26 -2.11 -3.20 4.00
N VAL A 27 -1.71 -4.48 3.91
CA VAL A 27 -0.82 -5.11 4.91
C VAL A 27 0.52 -4.41 4.98
N VAL A 28 1.11 -4.05 3.82
CA VAL A 28 2.38 -3.32 3.76
C VAL A 28 2.24 -1.94 4.41
N LEU A 29 1.19 -1.18 4.11
CA LEU A 29 0.96 0.14 4.69
C LEU A 29 0.78 0.09 6.21
N ILE A 30 0.06 -0.91 6.73
CA ILE A 30 -0.07 -1.13 8.18
C ILE A 30 1.30 -1.39 8.81
N ALA A 31 2.10 -2.27 8.20
CA ALA A 31 3.44 -2.59 8.70
C ALA A 31 4.37 -1.35 8.68
N LEU A 32 4.36 -0.56 7.60
CA LEU A 32 5.13 0.68 7.51
C LEU A 32 4.68 1.71 8.55
N GLY A 33 3.38 1.79 8.85
CA GLY A 33 2.85 2.62 9.93
C GLY A 33 3.38 2.22 11.31
N ILE A 34 3.39 0.91 11.61
CA ILE A 34 3.96 0.38 12.85
C ILE A 34 5.46 0.69 12.93
N ILE A 35 6.21 0.47 11.84
CA ILE A 35 7.64 0.78 11.76
C ILE A 35 7.89 2.27 11.99
N GLY A 36 7.05 3.15 11.43
CA GLY A 36 7.15 4.60 11.62
C GLY A 36 6.95 5.02 13.08
N ILE A 37 6.00 4.40 13.78
CA ILE A 37 5.81 4.62 15.23
C ILE A 37 7.05 4.17 16.01
N ILE A 38 7.59 2.99 15.70
CA ILE A 38 8.81 2.47 16.36
C ILE A 38 10.00 3.40 16.10
N HIS A 39 10.22 3.85 14.87
CA HIS A 39 11.27 4.81 14.52
C HIS A 39 11.09 6.16 15.24
N GLY A 40 9.84 6.62 15.39
CA GLY A 40 9.54 7.84 16.16
C GLY A 40 9.92 7.73 17.64
N LEU A 41 9.82 6.54 18.23
CA LEU A 41 10.28 6.25 19.60
C LEU A 41 11.79 5.98 19.68
N PHE A 42 12.35 5.34 18.65
CA PHE A 42 13.74 4.91 18.56
C PHE A 42 14.35 5.34 17.22
N PRO A 43 14.83 6.60 17.10
CA PRO A 43 15.20 7.20 15.81
C PRO A 43 16.45 6.60 15.16
N PHE A 44 17.08 5.62 15.80
CA PHE A 44 18.27 4.91 15.31
C PHE A 44 17.95 3.56 14.65
N VAL A 45 16.70 3.09 14.68
CA VAL A 45 16.26 1.86 13.99
C VAL A 45 15.40 2.21 12.76
N PHE A 46 15.44 1.39 11.71
CA PHE A 46 14.55 1.49 10.55
C PHE A 46 14.57 2.83 9.78
N ILE A 47 15.74 3.50 9.75
CA ILE A 47 15.95 4.88 9.27
C ILE A 47 15.29 5.15 7.90
N ASP A 48 15.50 4.27 6.92
CA ASP A 48 14.96 4.47 5.56
C ASP A 48 13.79 3.53 5.22
N ASN A 49 13.31 2.73 6.18
CA ASN A 49 12.35 1.67 5.88
C ASN A 49 10.98 2.23 5.48
N VAL A 50 10.51 3.27 6.19
CA VAL A 50 9.22 3.91 5.88
C VAL A 50 9.27 4.60 4.51
N SER A 51 10.31 5.39 4.25
CA SER A 51 10.45 6.15 3.00
C SER A 51 10.64 5.23 1.80
N ASN A 52 11.50 4.22 1.89
CA ASN A 52 11.70 3.23 0.83
C ASN A 52 10.45 2.36 0.62
N GLY A 53 9.75 1.99 1.70
CA GLY A 53 8.50 1.25 1.63
C GLY A 53 7.40 2.03 0.90
N ILE A 54 7.21 3.31 1.23
CA ILE A 54 6.22 4.16 0.56
C ILE A 54 6.57 4.37 -0.91
N LYS A 55 7.85 4.56 -1.27
CA LYS A 55 8.28 4.65 -2.68
C LYS A 55 7.90 3.39 -3.45
N LYS A 56 8.17 2.21 -2.91
CA LYS A 56 7.79 0.93 -3.54
C LYS A 56 6.29 0.81 -3.73
N VAL A 57 5.49 1.15 -2.72
CA VAL A 57 4.03 1.14 -2.83
C VAL A 57 3.55 2.13 -3.90
N ALA A 58 4.14 3.33 -3.96
CA ALA A 58 3.81 4.32 -4.98
C ALA A 58 4.13 3.83 -6.39
N ASP A 59 5.30 3.23 -6.61
CA ASP A 59 5.69 2.64 -7.89
C ASP A 59 4.76 1.48 -8.28
N GLU A 60 4.43 0.60 -7.32
CA GLU A 60 3.48 -0.49 -7.53
C GLU A 60 2.08 0.02 -7.91
N ILE A 61 1.63 1.15 -7.35
CA ILE A 61 0.33 1.75 -7.70
C ILE A 61 0.41 2.50 -9.04
N ALA A 62 1.56 3.09 -9.40
CA ALA A 62 1.73 3.78 -10.67
C ALA A 62 1.70 2.82 -11.87
N HIS A 63 2.18 1.59 -11.68
CA HIS A 63 2.11 0.50 -12.67
C HIS A 63 0.84 -0.36 -12.49
N PHE A 64 -0.28 0.27 -12.16
CA PHE A 64 -1.56 -0.40 -12.01
C PHE A 64 -2.26 -0.64 -13.35
#